data_AF-A0A9W4XYR0-F1
#
_entry.id   AF-A0A9W4XYR0-F1
#
_cell.length_a   1.000
_cell.length_b   1.000
_cell.length_c   1.000
_cell.angle_alpha   90.00
_cell.angle_beta   90.00
_cell.angle_gamma   90.00
#
_symmetry.space_group_name_H-M   'P 1'
#
loop_
_entity.id
_entity.type
_entity.pdbx_description
1 polymer ?
#
loop_
_entity_poly.entity_id
_entity_poly.type
_entity_poly.pdbx_seq_one_letter_code
_entity_poly.pdbx_strand_id
1 'polypeptide(L)'
;MHYTARERFLQLIHRSRGSSALKQDIIDTATTISKTPQPPSVVQQHPRIYDYGVLVLGITEDEIPTVLDNISGKPPDDPYAQTTSSRVKYHVDGNIVLLDYFGPDETVYTAILEQCMRTANGFMFLYNIASREGFEQIRPRYSDALRFQREPYGRKPLSFSLPAIIIGYNNGKEEEREVPKEKGELLARELGCKFVEIEKLEKNGRDAVHILIKEMIKGEELSPSRSETEEKGATEGEMQSDVKRRSEKRWWKRLNRNN
;
A
#
# COMPACT_ATOMS: atom_id res chain seq x y z
N MET A 1 33.58 0.84 -40.87
CA MET A 1 32.72 -0.31 -40.50
C MET A 1 33.13 -0.79 -39.12
N HIS A 2 32.33 -0.51 -38.09
CA HIS A 2 32.62 -0.93 -36.73
C HIS A 2 32.09 -2.35 -36.52
N TYR A 3 32.99 -3.34 -36.55
CA TYR A 3 32.67 -4.70 -36.14
C TYR A 3 32.34 -4.73 -34.65
N THR A 4 31.28 -5.45 -34.29
CA THR A 4 30.90 -5.70 -32.90
C THR A 4 31.98 -6.54 -32.21
N ALA A 5 32.10 -6.43 -30.87
CA ALA A 5 33.11 -7.17 -30.10
C ALA A 5 33.06 -8.70 -30.36
N ARG A 6 31.86 -9.23 -30.62
CA ARG A 6 31.62 -10.64 -30.97
C ARG A 6 32.20 -11.02 -32.34
N GLU A 7 32.11 -10.16 -33.33
CA GLU A 7 32.65 -10.43 -34.68
C GLU A 7 34.18 -10.39 -34.71
N ARG A 8 34.78 -9.51 -33.90
CA ARG A 8 36.24 -9.47 -33.72
C ARG A 8 36.76 -10.75 -33.05
N PHE A 9 36.04 -11.27 -32.06
CA PHE A 9 36.40 -12.50 -31.36
C PHE A 9 36.38 -13.74 -32.29
N LEU A 10 35.40 -13.84 -33.18
CA LEU A 10 35.30 -14.95 -34.12
C LEU A 10 36.39 -14.93 -35.21
N GLN A 11 36.81 -13.75 -35.67
CA GLN A 11 37.93 -13.64 -36.61
C GLN A 11 39.28 -14.04 -35.99
N LEU A 12 39.46 -13.79 -34.69
CA LEU A 12 40.66 -14.20 -33.94
C LEU A 12 40.78 -15.72 -33.79
N ILE A 13 39.67 -16.41 -33.54
CA ILE A 13 39.64 -17.88 -33.44
C ILE A 13 40.02 -18.54 -34.77
N HIS A 14 39.53 -18.01 -35.90
CA HIS A 14 39.85 -18.53 -37.24
C HIS A 14 41.33 -18.38 -37.63
N ARG A 15 42.05 -17.40 -37.07
CA ARG A 15 43.50 -17.21 -37.30
C ARG A 15 44.40 -18.05 -36.38
N SER A 16 43.84 -18.74 -35.38
CA SER A 16 44.60 -19.44 -34.34
C SER A 16 44.95 -20.90 -34.71
N ARG A 17 45.79 -21.09 -35.72
CA ARG A 17 46.62 -22.30 -35.81
C ARG A 17 48.09 -21.90 -35.61
N GLY A 18 48.56 -21.98 -34.36
CA GLY A 18 49.98 -22.22 -34.09
C GLY A 18 50.83 -21.13 -33.45
N SER A 19 50.30 -20.15 -32.71
CA SER A 19 51.17 -19.23 -31.93
C SER A 19 50.67 -19.01 -30.50
N SER A 20 51.56 -19.22 -29.52
CA SER A 20 51.31 -19.09 -28.08
C SER A 20 51.06 -17.65 -27.65
N ALA A 21 51.65 -16.66 -28.34
CA ALA A 21 51.46 -15.24 -28.07
C ALA A 21 50.01 -14.79 -28.32
N LEU A 22 49.36 -15.33 -29.35
CA LEU A 22 47.97 -14.98 -29.69
C LEU A 22 46.95 -15.53 -28.68
N LYS A 23 47.29 -16.61 -27.95
CA LYS A 23 46.43 -17.15 -26.89
C LYS A 23 46.37 -16.21 -25.69
N GLN A 24 47.48 -15.54 -25.38
CA GLN A 24 47.53 -14.59 -24.28
C GLN A 24 46.69 -13.34 -24.59
N ASP A 25 46.77 -12.81 -25.82
CA ASP A 25 45.94 -11.68 -26.25
C ASP A 25 44.44 -11.99 -26.19
N ILE A 26 44.03 -13.22 -26.52
CA ILE A 26 42.63 -13.66 -26.40
C ILE A 26 42.19 -13.69 -24.92
N ILE A 27 43.05 -14.20 -24.03
CA ILE A 27 42.77 -14.26 -22.59
C ILE A 27 42.71 -12.84 -22.01
N ASP A 28 43.63 -11.95 -22.37
CA ASP A 28 43.69 -10.59 -21.85
C ASP A 28 42.50 -9.76 -22.36
N THR A 29 42.08 -9.97 -23.61
CA THR A 29 40.86 -9.36 -24.16
C THR A 29 39.60 -9.88 -23.48
N ALA A 30 39.48 -11.19 -23.25
CA ALA A 30 38.36 -11.78 -22.53
C ALA A 30 38.29 -11.30 -21.07
N THR A 31 39.46 -11.14 -20.42
CA THR A 31 39.56 -10.62 -19.05
C THR A 31 39.18 -9.14 -18.98
N THR A 32 39.45 -8.37 -20.04
CA THR A 32 39.04 -6.96 -20.15
C THR A 32 37.53 -6.81 -20.33
N ILE A 33 36.89 -7.69 -21.13
CA ILE A 33 35.42 -7.72 -21.31
C ILE A 33 34.70 -8.15 -20.01
N SER A 34 35.32 -9.03 -19.22
CA SER A 34 34.81 -9.42 -17.89
C SER A 34 34.86 -8.29 -16.86
N LYS A 35 35.70 -7.25 -17.06
CA LYS A 35 35.93 -6.17 -16.09
C LYS A 35 35.22 -4.87 -16.43
N THR A 36 34.56 -4.76 -17.59
CA THR A 36 33.64 -3.64 -17.84
C THR A 36 32.44 -3.76 -16.89
N PRO A 37 32.14 -2.72 -16.08
CA PRO A 37 30.94 -2.73 -15.25
C PRO A 37 29.74 -2.93 -16.17
N GLN A 38 29.01 -4.03 -15.96
CA GLN A 38 27.75 -4.20 -16.67
C GLN A 38 26.85 -3.02 -16.31
N PRO A 39 26.14 -2.42 -17.28
CA PRO A 39 25.09 -1.48 -16.93
C PRO A 39 24.18 -2.19 -15.91
N PRO A 40 23.73 -1.51 -14.84
CA PRO A 40 22.88 -2.15 -13.85
C PRO A 40 21.75 -2.83 -14.60
N SER A 41 21.66 -4.16 -14.48
CA SER A 41 20.58 -4.93 -15.08
C SER A 41 19.29 -4.22 -14.70
N VAL A 42 18.55 -3.72 -15.69
CA VAL A 42 17.22 -3.14 -15.45
C VAL A 42 16.43 -4.28 -14.83
N VAL A 43 16.26 -4.23 -13.51
CA VAL A 43 15.39 -5.17 -12.80
C VAL A 43 14.01 -4.94 -13.42
N GLN A 44 13.57 -5.87 -14.27
CA GLN A 44 12.22 -5.88 -14.78
C GLN A 44 11.32 -6.11 -13.57
N GLN A 45 10.91 -5.02 -12.92
CA GLN A 45 9.99 -5.11 -11.80
C GLN A 45 8.66 -5.60 -12.35
N HIS A 46 8.37 -6.87 -12.12
CA HIS A 46 7.07 -7.43 -12.45
C HIS A 46 6.00 -6.75 -11.58
N PRO A 47 4.84 -6.39 -12.16
CA PRO A 47 3.73 -5.81 -11.40
C PRO A 47 3.37 -6.70 -10.20
N ARG A 48 3.34 -6.12 -9.00
CA ARG A 48 2.95 -6.86 -7.79
C ARG A 48 1.46 -6.64 -7.49
N ILE A 49 0.83 -7.64 -6.87
CA ILE A 49 -0.52 -7.52 -6.31
C ILE A 49 -0.41 -7.38 -4.78
N TYR A 50 -0.75 -6.20 -4.28
CA TYR A 50 -0.92 -5.94 -2.86
C TYR A 50 -2.37 -6.18 -2.44
N ASP A 51 -2.58 -6.89 -1.32
CA ASP A 51 -3.91 -7.14 -0.73
C ASP A 51 -3.88 -6.68 0.73
N TYR A 52 -4.55 -5.56 0.99
CA TYR A 52 -4.49 -4.83 2.26
C TYR A 52 -5.88 -4.61 2.87
N GLY A 53 -5.95 -4.75 4.19
CA GLY A 53 -7.09 -4.29 4.99
C GLY A 53 -6.85 -2.87 5.53
N VAL A 54 -7.85 -2.01 5.41
CA VAL A 54 -7.83 -0.63 5.93
C VAL A 54 -8.97 -0.46 6.94
N LEU A 55 -8.62 -0.03 8.16
CA LEU A 55 -9.61 0.27 9.19
C LEU A 55 -9.94 1.76 9.18
N VAL A 56 -11.23 2.08 9.07
CA VAL A 56 -11.77 3.45 9.05
C VAL A 56 -12.32 3.78 10.43
N LEU A 57 -11.81 4.84 11.06
CA LEU A 57 -12.12 5.22 12.44
C LEU A 57 -12.33 6.74 12.53
N GLY A 58 -13.00 7.20 13.60
CA GLY A 58 -13.13 8.63 13.92
C GLY A 58 -14.45 9.28 13.52
N ILE A 59 -15.23 8.61 12.67
CA ILE A 59 -16.57 9.02 12.23
C ILE A 59 -17.66 8.26 12.97
N THR A 60 -18.89 8.76 12.90
CA THR A 60 -20.06 8.03 13.42
C THR A 60 -20.43 6.88 12.50
N GLU A 61 -21.18 5.92 13.02
CA GLU A 61 -21.62 4.74 12.27
C GLU A 61 -22.50 5.08 11.06
N ASP A 62 -23.37 6.08 11.19
CA ASP A 62 -24.20 6.58 10.09
C ASP A 62 -23.38 7.19 8.94
N GLU A 63 -22.18 7.68 9.23
CA GLU A 63 -21.29 8.27 8.23
C GLU A 63 -20.46 7.20 7.49
N ILE A 64 -20.29 6.00 8.07
CA ILE A 64 -19.46 4.93 7.50
C ILE A 64 -19.92 4.55 6.08
N PRO A 65 -21.20 4.22 5.82
CA PRO A 65 -21.64 3.86 4.47
C PRO A 65 -21.33 4.95 3.46
N THR A 66 -21.64 6.21 3.80
CA THR A 66 -21.38 7.37 2.94
C THR A 66 -19.90 7.52 2.63
N VAL A 67 -19.02 7.36 3.64
CA VAL A 67 -17.58 7.43 3.45
C VAL A 67 -17.08 6.33 2.53
N LEU A 68 -17.53 5.09 2.75
CA LEU A 68 -17.12 3.93 1.97
C LEU A 68 -17.62 3.99 0.52
N ASP A 69 -18.84 4.46 0.30
CA ASP A 69 -19.42 4.64 -1.03
C ASP A 69 -18.61 5.69 -1.81
N ASN A 70 -18.33 6.84 -1.19
CA ASN A 70 -17.51 7.90 -1.78
C ASN A 70 -16.10 7.43 -2.14
N ILE A 71 -15.45 6.66 -1.26
CA ILE A 71 -14.11 6.09 -1.51
C ILE A 71 -14.15 5.07 -2.66
N SER A 72 -15.21 4.26 -2.72
CA SER A 72 -15.38 3.24 -3.75
C SER A 72 -15.68 3.84 -5.13
N GLY A 73 -16.25 5.05 -5.16
CA GLY A 73 -16.74 5.69 -6.38
C GLY A 73 -17.84 4.89 -7.08
N LYS A 74 -18.41 3.90 -6.40
CA LYS A 74 -19.55 3.13 -6.86
C LYS A 74 -20.74 3.47 -5.97
N PRO A 75 -21.90 3.80 -6.55
CA PRO A 75 -23.11 3.78 -5.76
C PRO A 75 -23.28 2.38 -5.19
N PRO A 76 -23.82 2.24 -3.97
CA PRO A 76 -24.09 0.93 -3.40
C PRO A 76 -25.02 0.16 -4.35
N ASP A 77 -24.78 -1.14 -4.52
CA ASP A 77 -25.60 -2.00 -5.39
C ASP A 77 -27.09 -1.95 -5.00
N ASP A 78 -27.36 -1.64 -3.72
CA ASP A 78 -28.67 -1.33 -3.17
C ASP A 78 -28.59 0.03 -2.42
N PRO A 79 -29.36 1.05 -2.82
CA PRO A 79 -29.36 2.37 -2.17
C PRO A 79 -29.81 2.36 -0.70
N TYR A 80 -30.40 1.26 -0.23
CA TYR A 80 -30.75 1.07 1.18
C TYR A 80 -29.75 0.17 1.93
N ALA A 81 -28.80 -0.45 1.24
CA ALA A 81 -27.78 -1.27 1.86
C ALA A 81 -26.73 -0.39 2.52
N GLN A 82 -26.86 -0.21 3.84
CA GLN A 82 -25.80 0.35 4.66
C GLN A 82 -24.68 -0.71 4.78
N THR A 83 -23.54 -0.44 4.16
CA THR A 83 -22.38 -1.32 4.27
C THR A 83 -21.32 -0.71 5.16
N THR A 84 -20.82 -1.53 6.09
CA THR A 84 -19.64 -1.24 6.91
C THR A 84 -18.35 -1.72 6.28
N SER A 85 -18.40 -2.27 5.06
CA SER A 85 -17.19 -2.62 4.32
C SER A 85 -17.30 -2.47 2.82
N SER A 86 -16.18 -2.11 2.19
CA SER A 86 -16.08 -1.97 0.74
C SER A 86 -14.75 -2.52 0.25
N ARG A 87 -14.72 -3.04 -0.98
CA ARG A 87 -13.48 -3.46 -1.63
C ARG A 87 -13.27 -2.73 -2.94
N VAL A 88 -12.09 -2.15 -3.09
CA VAL A 88 -11.74 -1.34 -4.25
C VAL A 88 -10.38 -1.77 -4.80
N LYS A 89 -10.26 -1.76 -6.13
CA LYS A 89 -9.02 -2.03 -6.85
C LYS A 89 -8.41 -0.72 -7.33
N TYR A 90 -7.15 -0.50 -6.99
CA TYR A 90 -6.35 0.65 -7.43
C TYR A 90 -5.17 0.18 -8.28
N HIS A 91 -4.71 1.06 -9.15
CA HIS A 91 -3.48 0.91 -9.92
C HIS A 91 -2.51 2.01 -9.48
N VAL A 92 -1.40 1.63 -8.83
CA VAL A 92 -0.45 2.56 -8.22
C VAL A 92 0.98 2.16 -8.60
N ASP A 93 1.69 3.06 -9.27
CA ASP A 93 3.11 2.91 -9.63
C ASP A 93 3.41 1.55 -10.32
N GLY A 94 2.53 1.14 -11.25
CA GLY A 94 2.64 -0.14 -11.98
C GLY A 94 2.13 -1.37 -11.22
N ASN A 95 1.75 -1.23 -9.95
CA ASN A 95 1.22 -2.32 -9.11
C ASN A 95 -0.31 -2.31 -9.05
N ILE A 96 -0.89 -3.46 -8.76
CA ILE A 96 -2.31 -3.62 -8.45
C ILE A 96 -2.47 -3.66 -6.93
N VAL A 97 -3.35 -2.82 -6.39
CA VAL A 97 -3.61 -2.76 -4.94
C VAL A 97 -5.08 -3.03 -4.71
N LEU A 98 -5.39 -4.09 -3.98
CA LEU A 98 -6.72 -4.44 -3.51
C LEU A 98 -6.86 -3.95 -2.07
N LEU A 99 -7.76 -2.99 -1.85
CA LEU A 99 -8.05 -2.46 -0.52
C LEU A 99 -9.42 -2.94 -0.04
N ASP A 100 -9.43 -3.66 1.08
CA ASP A 100 -10.64 -3.95 1.86
C ASP A 100 -10.78 -2.92 2.97
N TYR A 101 -11.72 -2.01 2.83
CA TYR A 101 -12.11 -1.06 3.86
C TYR A 101 -13.12 -1.69 4.83
N PHE A 102 -12.95 -1.41 6.11
CA PHE A 102 -13.90 -1.77 7.16
C PHE A 102 -14.06 -0.59 8.11
N GLY A 103 -15.30 -0.13 8.31
CA GLY A 103 -15.66 0.82 9.37
C GLY A 103 -16.54 0.10 10.38
N PRO A 104 -16.12 -0.06 11.64
CA PRO A 104 -16.92 -0.76 12.63
C PRO A 104 -18.15 0.05 13.05
N ASP A 105 -19.33 -0.59 13.02
CA ASP A 105 -20.58 -0.08 13.63
C ASP A 105 -20.74 -0.60 15.07
N GLU A 106 -21.80 -0.17 15.76
CA GLU A 106 -22.14 -0.63 17.12
C GLU A 106 -22.32 -2.14 17.27
N THR A 107 -22.64 -2.85 16.18
CA THR A 107 -22.90 -4.30 16.21
C THR A 107 -21.62 -5.13 16.22
N VAL A 108 -20.48 -4.50 15.92
CA VAL A 108 -19.17 -5.16 15.91
C VAL A 108 -18.72 -5.48 17.33
N TYR A 109 -18.65 -6.78 17.64
CA TYR A 109 -18.07 -7.25 18.91
C TYR A 109 -16.66 -6.72 19.13
N THR A 110 -16.34 -6.30 20.35
CA THR A 110 -15.02 -5.76 20.74
C THR A 110 -13.88 -6.65 20.27
N ALA A 111 -13.95 -7.97 20.48
CA ALA A 111 -12.91 -8.91 20.06
C ALA A 111 -12.64 -8.89 18.54
N ILE A 112 -13.66 -8.64 17.71
CA ILE A 112 -13.51 -8.48 16.27
C ILE A 112 -12.79 -7.17 15.96
N LEU A 113 -13.18 -6.07 16.62
CA LEU A 113 -12.52 -4.77 16.45
C LEU A 113 -11.04 -4.83 16.85
N GLU A 114 -10.71 -5.45 17.97
CA GLU A 114 -9.33 -5.65 18.42
C GLU A 114 -8.52 -6.44 17.39
N GLN A 115 -9.10 -7.53 16.86
CA GLN A 115 -8.45 -8.34 15.84
C GLN A 115 -8.28 -7.57 14.52
N CYS A 116 -9.26 -6.73 14.14
CA CYS A 116 -9.14 -5.81 13.02
C CYS A 116 -8.00 -4.82 13.24
N MET A 117 -7.90 -4.20 14.43
CA MET A 117 -6.79 -3.30 14.77
C MET A 117 -5.42 -4.02 14.72
N ARG A 118 -5.35 -5.27 15.20
CA ARG A 118 -4.12 -6.07 15.19
C ARG A 118 -3.67 -6.48 13.78
N THR A 119 -4.61 -6.67 12.85
CA THR A 119 -4.33 -7.24 11.52
C THR A 119 -4.47 -6.26 10.37
N ALA A 120 -4.93 -5.03 10.62
CA ALA A 120 -5.03 -3.99 9.61
C ALA A 120 -3.64 -3.66 9.02
N ASN A 121 -3.62 -3.38 7.72
CA ASN A 121 -2.41 -2.96 7.02
C ASN A 121 -2.23 -1.44 7.06
N GLY A 122 -3.34 -0.70 7.13
CA GLY A 122 -3.35 0.75 7.29
C GLY A 122 -4.61 1.27 7.97
N PHE A 123 -4.56 2.53 8.38
CA PHE A 123 -5.62 3.18 9.16
C PHE A 123 -6.01 4.52 8.56
N MET A 124 -7.31 4.80 8.53
CA MET A 124 -7.87 6.11 8.20
C MET A 124 -8.55 6.67 9.44
N PHE A 125 -8.12 7.84 9.89
CA PHE A 125 -8.73 8.56 10.99
C PHE A 125 -9.42 9.80 10.43
N LEU A 126 -10.75 9.81 10.45
CA LEU A 126 -11.56 10.88 9.88
C LEU A 126 -12.19 11.72 10.99
N TYR A 127 -12.30 13.02 10.79
CA TYR A 127 -13.10 13.92 11.61
C TYR A 127 -13.74 15.01 10.75
N ASN A 128 -14.92 15.50 11.16
CA ASN A 128 -15.56 16.64 10.52
C ASN A 128 -14.87 17.93 10.99
N ILE A 129 -14.46 18.82 10.09
CA ILE A 129 -13.85 20.10 10.49
C ILE A 129 -14.79 20.99 11.34
N ALA A 130 -16.09 20.74 11.26
CA ALA A 130 -17.14 21.38 12.05
C ALA A 130 -17.44 20.65 13.36
N SER A 131 -16.63 19.67 13.77
CA SER A 131 -16.78 18.96 15.04
C SER A 131 -15.46 18.87 15.78
N ARG A 132 -15.30 19.73 16.78
CA ARG A 132 -14.15 19.66 17.69
C ARG A 132 -14.09 18.35 18.46
N GLU A 133 -15.24 17.82 18.87
CA GLU A 133 -15.33 16.54 19.58
C GLU A 133 -14.79 15.39 18.72
N GLY A 134 -15.20 15.30 17.45
CA GLY A 134 -14.69 14.29 16.52
C GLY A 134 -13.17 14.35 16.37
N PHE A 135 -12.61 15.56 16.29
CA PHE A 135 -11.15 15.76 16.23
C PHE A 135 -10.43 15.29 17.50
N GLU A 136 -10.98 15.59 18.69
CA GLU A 136 -10.36 15.20 19.97
C GLU A 136 -10.31 13.66 20.14
N GLN A 137 -11.19 12.92 19.47
CA GLN A 137 -11.21 11.45 19.49
C GLN A 137 -10.15 10.78 18.60
N ILE A 138 -9.46 11.53 17.73
CA ILE A 138 -8.47 10.95 16.80
C ILE A 138 -7.26 10.38 17.55
N ARG A 139 -6.73 11.12 18.54
CA ARG A 139 -5.55 10.71 19.32
C ARG A 139 -5.81 9.45 20.17
N PRO A 140 -6.93 9.33 20.91
CA PRO A 140 -7.29 8.09 21.59
C PRO A 140 -7.36 6.89 20.64
N ARG A 141 -8.09 7.01 19.53
CA ARG A 141 -8.25 5.93 18.54
C ARG A 141 -6.93 5.52 17.89
N TYR A 142 -6.05 6.48 17.60
CA TYR A 142 -4.70 6.21 17.13
C TYR A 142 -3.88 5.43 18.16
N SER A 143 -3.96 5.82 19.42
CA SER A 143 -3.22 5.18 20.53
C SER A 143 -3.66 3.72 20.73
N ASP A 144 -4.97 3.45 20.62
CA ASP A 144 -5.50 2.09 20.65
C ASP A 144 -4.98 1.25 19.47
N ALA A 145 -5.11 1.76 18.25
CA ALA A 145 -4.60 1.07 17.06
C ALA A 145 -3.10 0.77 17.16
N LEU A 146 -2.31 1.73 17.65
CA LEU A 146 -0.87 1.58 17.85
C LEU A 146 -0.55 0.52 18.91
N ARG A 147 -1.31 0.45 20.00
CA ARG A 147 -1.16 -0.57 21.03
C ARG A 147 -1.36 -1.97 20.45
N PHE A 148 -2.47 -2.21 19.73
CA PHE A 148 -2.76 -3.54 19.15
C PHE A 148 -1.76 -3.97 18.08
N GLN A 149 -1.19 -3.02 17.33
CA GLN A 149 -0.14 -3.30 16.35
C GLN A 149 1.21 -3.64 17.00
N ARG A 150 1.45 -3.22 18.25
CA ARG A 150 2.70 -3.45 19.00
C ARG A 150 2.68 -4.69 19.91
N GLU A 151 1.52 -5.29 20.13
CA GLU A 151 1.42 -6.52 20.95
C GLU A 151 2.30 -7.64 20.36
N PRO A 152 2.82 -8.57 21.18
CA PRO A 152 3.80 -9.59 20.76
C PRO A 152 3.31 -10.54 19.65
N TYR A 153 2.00 -10.56 19.39
CA TYR A 153 1.36 -11.31 18.29
C TYR A 153 0.96 -10.42 17.09
N GLY A 154 1.20 -9.11 17.17
CA GLY A 154 1.09 -8.16 16.06
C GLY A 154 2.12 -8.50 14.99
N ARG A 155 1.70 -8.50 13.72
CA ARG A 155 2.51 -8.98 12.58
C ARG A 155 3.72 -8.11 12.23
N LYS A 156 3.95 -6.98 12.91
CA LYS A 156 5.00 -6.01 12.55
C LYS A 156 5.81 -5.54 13.75
N PRO A 157 7.10 -5.88 13.84
CA PRO A 157 8.02 -5.13 14.69
C PRO A 157 8.52 -3.87 13.95
N LEU A 158 8.70 -2.78 14.72
CA LEU A 158 9.64 -1.67 14.49
C LEU A 158 9.30 -0.50 13.52
N SER A 159 8.03 -0.10 13.39
CA SER A 159 7.73 1.30 12.99
C SER A 159 7.30 2.11 14.22
N PHE A 160 7.88 3.30 14.42
CA PHE A 160 7.46 4.20 15.50
C PHE A 160 6.03 4.71 15.31
N SER A 161 5.53 4.73 14.07
CA SER A 161 4.19 5.17 13.69
C SER A 161 3.43 4.14 12.84
N LEU A 162 2.10 4.27 12.81
CA LEU A 162 1.23 3.47 11.96
C LEU A 162 1.28 3.92 10.49
N PRO A 163 1.12 3.03 9.50
CA PRO A 163 0.72 3.41 8.15
C PRO A 163 -0.69 4.01 8.19
N ALA A 164 -0.78 5.31 8.40
CA ALA A 164 -2.03 5.99 8.70
C ALA A 164 -2.14 7.38 8.09
N ILE A 165 -3.38 7.77 7.84
CA ILE A 165 -3.74 9.11 7.37
C ILE A 165 -4.86 9.69 8.24
N ILE A 166 -4.71 10.97 8.58
CA ILE A 166 -5.74 11.78 9.23
C ILE A 166 -6.43 12.61 8.15
N ILE A 167 -7.76 12.63 8.16
CA ILE A 167 -8.59 13.29 7.17
C ILE A 167 -9.59 14.20 7.86
N GLY A 168 -9.46 15.51 7.63
CA GLY A 168 -10.50 16.48 7.98
C GLY A 168 -11.48 16.61 6.81
N TYR A 169 -12.74 16.19 6.96
CA TYR A 169 -13.73 16.32 5.88
C TYR A 169 -14.68 17.51 6.10
N ASN A 170 -15.43 17.85 5.05
CA ASN A 170 -16.33 19.01 4.96
C ASN A 170 -15.63 20.37 4.92
N ASN A 171 -14.42 20.45 4.37
CA ASN A 171 -13.66 21.71 4.32
C ASN A 171 -14.25 22.81 3.40
N GLY A 172 -15.37 22.54 2.72
CA GLY A 172 -16.12 23.55 1.97
C GLY A 172 -17.05 24.42 2.83
N LYS A 173 -17.23 24.09 4.11
CA LYS A 173 -18.09 24.82 5.07
C LYS A 173 -17.23 25.59 6.09
N GLU A 174 -16.48 26.56 5.61
CA GLU A 174 -15.51 27.28 6.43
C GLU A 174 -16.19 28.08 7.57
N GLU A 175 -17.40 28.56 7.32
CA GLU A 175 -18.25 29.24 8.30
C GLU A 175 -18.70 28.36 9.48
N GLU A 176 -18.75 27.03 9.30
CA GLU A 176 -19.08 26.06 10.34
C GLU A 176 -17.81 25.49 11.01
N ARG A 177 -16.61 25.95 10.63
CA ARG A 177 -15.35 25.36 11.09
C ARG A 177 -15.12 25.57 12.59
N GLU A 178 -14.95 24.46 13.29
CA GLU A 178 -14.53 24.44 14.70
C GLU A 178 -13.05 24.09 14.87
N VAL A 179 -12.48 23.38 13.89
CA VAL A 179 -11.10 22.88 13.91
C VAL A 179 -10.27 23.54 12.82
N PRO A 180 -9.33 24.44 13.17
CA PRO A 180 -8.37 25.00 12.22
C PRO A 180 -7.54 23.91 11.55
N LYS A 181 -7.23 24.09 10.26
CA LYS A 181 -6.44 23.14 9.47
C LYS A 181 -5.09 22.85 10.11
N GLU A 182 -4.46 23.87 10.69
CA GLU A 182 -3.16 23.80 11.35
C GLU A 182 -3.18 22.83 12.55
N LYS A 183 -4.32 22.67 13.22
CA LYS A 183 -4.46 21.68 14.30
C LYS A 183 -4.41 20.25 13.77
N GLY A 184 -5.05 19.99 12.63
CA GLY A 184 -4.99 18.71 11.93
C GLY A 184 -3.58 18.36 11.48
N GLU A 185 -2.89 19.33 10.87
CA GLU A 185 -1.50 19.21 10.44
C GLU A 185 -0.55 18.96 11.61
N LEU A 186 -0.70 19.72 12.70
CA LEU A 186 0.08 19.54 13.92
C LEU A 186 -0.14 18.15 14.52
N LEU A 187 -1.39 17.70 14.65
CA LEU A 187 -1.71 16.38 15.19
C LEU A 187 -1.09 15.27 14.34
N ALA A 188 -1.21 15.34 13.01
CA ALA A 188 -0.61 14.35 12.14
C ALA A 188 0.93 14.31 12.26
N ARG A 189 1.58 15.48 12.39
CA ARG A 189 3.02 15.57 12.63
C ARG A 189 3.42 14.93 13.96
N GLU A 190 2.66 15.18 15.03
CA GLU A 190 2.90 14.60 16.35
C GLU A 190 2.73 13.08 16.36
N LEU A 191 1.78 12.55 15.60
CA LEU A 191 1.51 11.11 15.51
C LEU A 191 2.38 10.38 14.47
N GLY A 192 3.10 11.12 13.62
CA GLY A 192 3.91 10.55 12.53
C GLY A 192 3.06 10.05 11.35
N CYS A 193 1.92 10.69 11.10
CA CYS A 193 0.93 10.36 10.06
C CYS A 193 0.92 11.40 8.94
N LYS A 194 0.18 11.10 7.87
CA LYS A 194 -0.17 12.07 6.83
C LYS A 194 -1.48 12.78 7.16
N PHE A 195 -1.66 13.99 6.63
CA PHE A 195 -2.87 14.78 6.80
C PHE A 195 -3.37 15.32 5.46
N VAL A 196 -4.69 15.27 5.26
CA VAL A 196 -5.38 15.88 4.12
C VAL A 196 -6.71 16.46 4.61
N GLU A 197 -7.11 17.63 4.11
CA GLU A 197 -8.50 18.06 4.19
C GLU A 197 -9.22 17.84 2.86
N ILE A 198 -10.48 17.42 2.94
CA ILE A 198 -11.29 17.11 1.77
C ILE A 198 -12.66 17.77 1.87
N GLU A 199 -13.19 18.23 0.75
CA GLU A 199 -14.53 18.81 0.68
C GLU A 199 -15.57 17.69 0.68
N LYS A 200 -15.36 16.73 -0.22
CA LYS A 200 -16.12 15.49 -0.36
C LYS A 200 -15.16 14.34 -0.59
N LEU A 201 -15.47 13.19 0.00
CA LEU A 201 -14.67 11.97 -0.13
C LEU A 201 -14.57 11.44 -1.57
N GLU A 202 -15.43 11.87 -2.49
CA GLU A 202 -15.46 11.42 -3.90
C GLU A 202 -14.27 11.92 -4.76
N LYS A 203 -13.91 13.21 -4.67
CA LYS A 203 -12.86 13.81 -5.52
C LYS A 203 -11.48 13.73 -4.87
N ASN A 204 -11.31 14.34 -3.71
CA ASN A 204 -10.01 14.45 -3.04
C ASN A 204 -9.69 13.20 -2.19
N GLY A 205 -10.68 12.34 -1.94
CA GLY A 205 -10.46 11.08 -1.22
C GLY A 205 -9.52 10.13 -1.94
N ARG A 206 -9.45 10.19 -3.29
CA ARG A 206 -8.49 9.38 -4.06
C ARG A 206 -7.04 9.72 -3.74
N ASP A 207 -6.73 11.00 -3.55
CA ASP A 207 -5.37 11.44 -3.18
C ASP A 207 -5.01 10.95 -1.78
N ALA A 208 -5.95 11.05 -0.83
CA ALA A 208 -5.79 10.51 0.51
C ALA A 208 -5.54 8.98 0.51
N VAL A 209 -6.29 8.23 -0.31
CA VAL A 209 -6.09 6.79 -0.48
C VAL A 209 -4.73 6.49 -1.10
N HIS A 210 -4.31 7.23 -2.13
CA HIS A 210 -3.02 7.03 -2.77
C HIS A 210 -1.85 7.27 -1.81
N ILE A 211 -1.96 8.31 -0.98
CA ILE A 211 -1.00 8.59 0.10
C ILE A 211 -0.95 7.41 1.08
N LEU A 212 -2.11 6.90 1.51
CA LEU A 212 -2.17 5.77 2.44
C LEU A 212 -1.56 4.48 1.83
N ILE A 213 -1.84 4.19 0.57
CA ILE A 213 -1.26 3.04 -0.16
C ILE A 213 0.28 3.12 -0.11
N LYS A 214 0.85 4.29 -0.39
CA LYS A 214 2.30 4.49 -0.35
C LYS A 214 2.89 4.27 1.04
N GLU A 215 2.23 4.76 2.08
CA GLU A 215 2.67 4.53 3.47
C GLU A 215 2.59 3.05 3.86
N MET A 216 1.56 2.32 3.40
CA MET A 216 1.43 0.87 3.65
C MET A 216 2.52 0.05 2.96
N ILE A 217 2.80 0.33 1.67
CA ILE A 217 3.84 -0.35 0.90
C ILE A 217 5.22 -0.09 1.54
N LYS A 218 5.54 1.17 1.82
CA LYS A 218 6.78 1.55 2.52
C LYS A 218 6.92 0.83 3.88
N GLY A 219 5.83 0.73 4.62
CA GLY A 219 5.80 0.03 5.90
C GLY A 219 5.95 -1.50 5.77
N GLU A 220 5.60 -2.11 4.64
CA GLU A 220 5.85 -3.54 4.36
C GLU A 220 7.31 -3.77 3.94
N GLU A 221 7.90 -2.89 3.13
CA GLU A 221 9.31 -2.99 2.73
C GLU A 221 10.28 -2.88 3.92
N LEU A 222 9.94 -2.06 4.92
CA LEU A 222 10.71 -1.93 6.16
C LEU A 222 10.55 -3.12 7.12
N SER A 223 9.59 -4.01 6.87
CA SER A 223 9.33 -5.22 7.66
C SER A 223 9.34 -6.47 6.77
N PRO A 224 10.52 -6.97 6.38
CA PRO A 224 10.66 -8.01 5.35
C PRO A 224 10.15 -9.42 5.76
N SER A 225 9.28 -9.54 6.77
CA SER A 225 8.78 -10.84 7.25
C SER A 225 7.66 -11.46 6.39
N ARG A 226 7.44 -10.99 5.15
CA ARG A 226 6.49 -11.61 4.23
C ARG A 226 7.21 -12.35 3.11
N SER A 227 7.40 -13.64 3.38
CA SER A 227 7.60 -14.77 2.46
C SER A 227 7.67 -14.41 0.97
N GLU A 228 8.87 -14.52 0.42
CA GLU A 228 9.14 -15.01 -0.91
C GLU A 228 8.22 -16.21 -1.20
N THR A 229 7.07 -15.96 -1.84
CA THR A 229 6.34 -17.03 -2.52
C THR A 229 6.53 -16.77 -3.99
N GLU A 230 7.61 -17.36 -4.50
CA GLU A 230 7.94 -17.59 -5.92
C GLU A 230 7.63 -16.40 -6.86
N GLU A 231 8.62 -15.50 -7.01
CA GLU A 231 8.79 -14.73 -8.24
C GLU A 231 9.12 -15.70 -9.40
N LYS A 232 8.11 -16.40 -9.90
CA LYS A 232 8.09 -16.84 -11.29
C LYS A 232 7.23 -15.83 -12.03
N GLY A 233 7.79 -15.19 -13.05
CA GLY A 233 7.13 -14.14 -13.82
C GLY A 233 5.74 -14.59 -14.28
N ALA A 234 4.71 -14.16 -13.55
CA ALA A 234 3.33 -14.49 -13.87
C ALA A 234 2.94 -13.75 -15.15
N THR A 235 2.32 -14.48 -16.07
CA THR A 235 1.74 -13.88 -17.28
C THR A 235 0.59 -12.93 -16.92
N GLU A 236 0.26 -11.97 -17.79
CA GLU A 236 -0.87 -11.06 -17.56
C GLU A 236 -2.19 -11.81 -17.31
N GLY A 237 -2.39 -12.96 -17.97
CA GLY A 237 -3.56 -13.82 -17.77
C GLY A 237 -3.62 -14.46 -16.38
N GLU A 238 -2.50 -14.97 -15.87
CA GLU A 238 -2.40 -15.50 -14.51
C GLU A 238 -2.64 -14.40 -13.48
N MET A 239 -2.06 -13.22 -13.69
CA MET A 239 -2.25 -12.07 -12.82
C MET A 239 -3.72 -11.62 -12.76
N GLN A 240 -4.43 -11.57 -13.90
CA GLN A 240 -5.86 -11.26 -13.91
C GLN A 240 -6.71 -12.31 -13.17
N SER A 241 -6.36 -13.60 -13.34
CA SER A 241 -7.04 -14.69 -12.62
C SER A 241 -6.85 -14.60 -11.11
N ASP A 242 -5.65 -14.20 -10.67
CA ASP A 242 -5.29 -14.13 -9.26
C ASP A 242 -5.88 -12.87 -8.59
N VAL A 243 -5.95 -11.75 -9.32
CA VAL A 243 -6.73 -10.57 -8.91
C VAL A 243 -8.20 -10.93 -8.73
N LYS A 244 -8.82 -11.63 -9.70
CA LYS A 244 -10.23 -12.04 -9.61
C LYS A 244 -10.46 -12.90 -8.37
N ARG A 245 -9.63 -13.94 -8.17
CA ARG A 245 -9.70 -14.85 -7.01
C ARG A 245 -9.54 -14.13 -5.66
N ARG A 246 -8.65 -13.13 -5.58
CA ARG A 246 -8.44 -12.36 -4.35
C ARG A 246 -9.56 -11.35 -4.12
N SER A 247 -10.10 -10.73 -5.18
CA SER A 247 -11.13 -9.68 -5.08
C SER A 247 -12.41 -10.14 -4.37
N GLU A 248 -12.76 -11.42 -4.47
CA GLU A 248 -13.96 -12.01 -3.85
C GLU A 248 -13.80 -12.27 -2.33
N LYS A 249 -12.58 -12.27 -1.79
CA LYS A 249 -12.28 -12.68 -0.39
C LYS A 249 -12.07 -11.50 0.55
N ARG A 250 -13.12 -11.03 1.25
CA ARG A 250 -13.00 -9.91 2.21
C ARG A 250 -12.09 -10.26 3.40
N TRP A 251 -11.16 -9.37 3.70
CA TRP A 251 -10.15 -9.48 4.75
C TRP A 251 -10.78 -9.71 6.13
N TRP A 252 -11.70 -8.84 6.56
CA TRP A 252 -12.33 -8.95 7.87
C TRP A 252 -13.19 -10.21 8.02
N LYS A 253 -13.79 -10.71 6.93
CA LYS A 253 -14.55 -11.99 6.93
C LYS A 253 -13.66 -13.23 7.10
N ARG A 254 -12.33 -13.11 6.99
CA ARG A 254 -11.39 -14.19 7.34
C ARG A 254 -11.17 -14.28 8.85
N LEU A 255 -11.49 -13.23 9.61
CA LEU A 255 -11.29 -13.18 11.05
C LEU A 255 -12.31 -14.03 11.82
N ASN A 256 -13.53 -14.20 11.29
CA ASN A 256 -14.57 -15.06 11.88
C ASN A 256 -14.39 -16.56 11.62
N ARG A 257 -13.37 -16.99 10.85
CA ARG A 257 -13.18 -18.40 10.46
C ARG A 257 -12.17 -19.17 11.31
N ASN A 258 -11.49 -18.50 12.23
CA ASN A 258 -10.43 -19.08 13.06
C ASN A 258 -10.79 -19.16 14.56
N ASN A 259 -12.08 -19.16 14.89
CA ASN A 259 -12.57 -19.51 16.23
C ASN A 259 -13.32 -20.84 16.15
#